data_AF-A3N0M3-F1
#
_entry.id   AF-A3N0M3-F1
#
_cell.length_a   1.000
_cell.length_b   1.000
_cell.length_c   1.000
_cell.angle_alpha   90.00
_cell.angle_beta   90.00
_cell.angle_gamma   90.00
#
_symmetry.space_group_name_H-M   'P 1'
#
loop_
_entity.id
_entity.type
_entity.pdbx_description
1 polymer ?
#
loop_
_entity_poly.entity_id
_entity_poly.type
_entity_poly.pdbx_seq_one_letter_code
_entity_poly.pdbx_strand_id
1 'polypeptide(L)' 'MDNALLSLTHEQQQAAVEQIQELMAQGVSSGEAIQIIANRLREAHQNNTSENNS' A
#
# COMPACT_ATOMS: atom_id res chain seq x y z
N MET A 1 -6.81 -13.28 3.39
CA MET A 1 -7.11 -12.42 2.23
C MET A 1 -7.27 -11.03 2.77
N ASP A 2 -6.17 -10.29 2.89
CA ASP A 2 -6.16 -8.97 3.52
C ASP A 2 -6.85 -7.96 2.60
N ASN A 3 -8.17 -7.83 2.79
CA ASN A 3 -9.07 -6.96 2.03
C ASN A 3 -8.75 -5.46 2.16
N ALA A 4 -7.65 -5.08 2.82
CA ALA A 4 -7.24 -3.68 3.03
C ALA A 4 -7.00 -2.95 1.69
N LEU A 5 -6.60 -3.67 0.64
CA LEU A 5 -6.44 -3.07 -0.70
C LEU A 5 -7.79 -2.68 -1.32
N LEU A 6 -8.91 -3.32 -0.95
CA LEU A 6 -10.22 -3.05 -1.54
C LEU A 6 -10.88 -1.78 -0.99
N SER A 7 -10.43 -1.26 0.16
CA SER A 7 -10.89 0.03 0.70
C SER A 7 -10.16 1.25 0.10
N LEU A 8 -9.20 1.03 -0.80
CA LEU A 8 -8.43 2.07 -1.45
C LEU A 8 -9.14 2.65 -2.67
N THR A 9 -8.81 3.90 -3.03
CA THR A 9 -9.22 4.49 -4.30
C THR A 9 -8.59 3.74 -5.48
N HIS A 10 -9.15 3.86 -6.69
CA HIS A 10 -8.58 3.22 -7.88
C HIS A 10 -7.12 3.63 -8.13
N GLU A 11 -6.79 4.91 -7.89
CA GLU A 11 -5.43 5.44 -8.01
C GLU A 11 -4.49 4.78 -6.98
N GLN A 12 -4.90 4.66 -5.72
CA GLN A 12 -4.12 3.97 -4.69
C GLN A 12 -3.95 2.48 -5.00
N GLN A 13 -4.96 1.82 -5.58
CA GLN A 13 -4.84 0.44 -6.04
C GLN A 13 -3.83 0.32 -7.17
N GLN A 14 -3.86 1.22 -8.15
CA GLN A 14 -2.89 1.22 -9.25
C GLN A 14 -1.46 1.43 -8.71
N ALA A 15 -1.25 2.41 -7.83
CA ALA A 15 0.05 2.66 -7.20
C ALA A 15 0.53 1.49 -6.34
N ALA A 16 -0.38 0.79 -5.66
CA ALA A 16 -0.07 -0.42 -4.89
C ALA A 16 0.37 -1.57 -5.81
N VAL A 17 -0.35 -1.79 -6.92
CA VAL A 17 -0.04 -2.83 -7.90
C VAL A 17 1.31 -2.58 -8.57
N GLU A 18 1.59 -1.35 -8.99
CA GLU A 18 2.88 -0.97 -9.60
C GLU A 18 4.05 -1.22 -8.65
N GLN A 19 3.92 -0.82 -7.38
CA GLN A 19 4.97 -1.08 -6.39
C GLN A 19 5.13 -2.59 -6.10
N ILE A 20 4.04 -3.36 -6.03
CA ILE A 20 4.15 -4.82 -5.88
C ILE A 20 4.90 -5.42 -7.06
N GLN A 21 4.61 -4.99 -8.29
CA GLN A 21 5.31 -5.44 -9.49
C GLN A 21 6.79 -5.06 -9.48
N GLU A 22 7.12 -3.85 -9.07
CA GLU A 22 8.50 -3.38 -8.95
C GLU A 22 9.29 -4.19 -7.91
N LEU A 23 8.68 -4.46 -6.74
CA LEU A 23 9.28 -5.30 -5.71
C LEU A 23 9.48 -6.73 -6.21
N MET A 24 8.49 -7.30 -6.89
CA MET A 24 8.62 -8.63 -7.50
C MET A 24 9.71 -8.68 -8.58
N ALA A 25 9.87 -7.62 -9.38
CA ALA A 25 10.94 -7.52 -10.37
C ALA A 25 12.33 -7.45 -9.72
N GLN A 26 12.43 -6.91 -8.50
CA GLN A 26 13.65 -6.93 -7.68
C GLN A 26 13.91 -8.28 -6.99
N GLY A 27 13.00 -9.25 -7.14
CA GLY A 27 13.11 -10.58 -6.53
C GLY A 27 12.45 -10.71 -5.16
N VAL A 28 11.68 -9.70 -4.73
CA VAL A 28 10.88 -9.78 -3.50
C VAL A 28 9.69 -10.71 -3.73
N SER A 29 9.37 -11.56 -2.74
CA SER A 29 8.21 -12.45 -2.87
C SER A 29 6.91 -11.66 -2.91
N SER A 30 5.88 -12.18 -3.60
CA SER A 30 4.58 -11.50 -3.69
C SER A 30 3.95 -11.24 -2.32
N GLY A 31 4.06 -12.19 -1.38
CA GLY A 31 3.55 -12.04 -0.01
C GLY A 31 4.27 -10.94 0.77
N GLU A 32 5.59 -10.86 0.66
CA GLU A 32 6.39 -9.81 1.31
C GLU A 32 6.12 -8.43 0.69
N ALA A 33 6.02 -8.36 -0.65
CA ALA A 33 5.66 -7.13 -1.35
C ALA A 33 4.28 -6.61 -0.93
N ILE A 34 3.28 -7.50 -0.82
CA ILE A 34 1.95 -7.15 -0.32
C ILE A 34 2.03 -6.63 1.12
N GLN A 35 2.82 -7.26 2.00
CA GLN A 35 2.99 -6.79 3.37
C GLN A 35 3.63 -5.40 3.44
N ILE A 36 4.67 -5.13 2.66
CA ILE A 36 5.32 -3.82 2.58
C ILE A 36 4.29 -2.75 2.19
N ILE A 37 3.45 -3.03 1.18
CA ILE A 37 2.42 -2.09 0.73
C ILE A 37 1.30 -1.94 1.74
N ALA A 38 0.82 -3.01 2.36
CA ALA A 38 -0.18 -2.94 3.42
C ALA A 38 0.31 -2.07 4.60
N ASN A 39 1.58 -2.19 4.99
CA ASN A 39 2.19 -1.37 6.02
C ASN A 39 2.28 0.11 5.61
N ARG A 40 2.77 0.40 4.40
CA ARG A 40 2.83 1.79 3.88
C ARG A 40 1.46 2.44 3.82
N LEU A 41 0.44 1.71 3.34
CA LEU A 41 -0.93 2.19 3.28
C LEU A 41 -1.46 2.49 4.68
N ARG A 42 -1.21 1.61 5.65
CA ARG A 42 -1.61 1.81 7.05
C ARG A 42 -0.96 3.07 7.63
N GLU A 43 0.34 3.27 7.41
CA GLU A 43 1.07 4.46 7.85
C GLU A 43 0.52 5.74 7.20
N ALA A 44 0.26 5.71 5.89
CA ALA A 44 -0.32 6.84 5.16
C ALA A 44 -1.72 7.19 5.70
N HIS A 45 -2.58 6.20 5.95
CA HIS A 45 -3.91 6.42 6.54
C HIS A 45 -3.84 7.00 7.96
N GLN A 46 -2.85 6.59 8.76
CA GLN A 46 -2.65 7.15 10.11
C GLN A 46 -2.19 8.60 10.08
N ASN A 47 -1.25 8.94 9.19
CA ASN A 47 -0.70 10.30 9.10
C ASN A 47 -1.72 11.32 8.58
N ASN A 48 -2.61 10.91 7.66
CA ASN A 48 -3.67 11.80 7.16
C ASN A 48 -4.71 12.17 8.23
N THR A 49 -4.78 11.46 9.36
CA THR A 49 -5.66 11.87 10.49
C THR A 49 -5.04 13.02 11.31
N SER A 50 -3.75 13.32 11.15
CA SER A 50 -3.06 14.37 11.92
C SER A 50 -2.72 15.64 11.14
N GLU A 51 -2.90 15.71 9.81
CA GLU A 51 -2.62 16.91 9.02
C GLU A 51 -3.86 17.68 8.57
N ASN A 52 -4.90 17.72 9.41
CA ASN A 52 -5.94 18.74 9.32
C ASN A 52 -6.06 19.49 10.66
N ASN A 53 -4.93 19.97 11.18
CA ASN A 53 -4.95 20.95 12.27
C ASN A 53 -3.63 21.73 12.40
N SER A 54 -3.28 22.52 11.38
CA SER A 54 -2.55 23.78 11.57
C SER A 54 -2.71 24.69 10.36
#